data_AF-A0A6V7M6D8-F1
#
_entry.id   AF-A0A6V7M6D8-F1
#
_cell.length_a   1.000
_cell.length_b   1.000
_cell.length_c   1.000
_cell.angle_alpha   90.00
_cell.angle_beta   90.00
_cell.angle_gamma   90.00
#
_symmetry.space_group_name_H-M   'P 1'
#
loop_
_entity.id
_entity.type
_entity.pdbx_description
1 polymer ?
#
loop_
_entity_poly.entity_id
_entity_poly.type
_entity_poly.pdbx_seq_one_letter_code
_entity_poly.pdbx_strand_id
1 'polypeptide(L)' 'VGAVCCRVDTSENTKRLYIMTLGCLSPYRRLGIGTVMVQHVLNYVKKDGSFDSIF' A
#
# COMPACT_ATOMS: atom_id res chain seq x y z
N VAL A 1 5.98 4.46 -13.84
CA VAL A 1 6.90 5.53 -13.38
C VAL A 1 6.63 5.85 -11.91
N GLY A 2 6.97 4.91 -11.05
CA GLY A 2 6.58 4.90 -9.65
C GLY A 2 6.44 3.47 -9.16
N ALA A 3 6.50 3.29 -7.85
CA ALA A 3 6.43 2.00 -7.19
C ALA A 3 5.76 2.16 -5.82
N VAL A 4 5.14 1.07 -5.38
CA VAL A 4 4.69 0.87 -4.01
C VAL A 4 5.28 -0.45 -3.52
N CYS A 5 5.93 -0.42 -2.36
CA CYS A 5 6.47 -1.61 -1.72
C CYS A 5 5.81 -1.77 -0.35
N CYS A 6 5.20 -2.92 -0.12
CA CYS A 6 4.53 -3.24 1.13
C CYS A 6 5.14 -4.48 1.77
N ARG A 7 5.06 -4.56 3.09
CA ARG A 7 5.39 -5.74 3.89
C ARG A 7 4.20 -6.12 4.75
N VAL A 8 3.92 -7.42 4.82
CA VAL A 8 3.00 -7.96 5.83
C VAL A 8 3.78 -8.10 7.12
N ASP A 9 3.34 -7.39 8.16
CA ASP A 9 3.88 -7.49 9.51
C ASP A 9 2.87 -8.24 10.39
N THR A 10 3.29 -9.37 10.93
CA THR A 10 2.52 -10.20 11.85
C THR A 10 3.17 -10.12 13.22
N SER A 11 3.03 -8.96 13.86
CA SER A 11 3.57 -8.70 15.19
C SER A 11 2.41 -8.60 16.20
N GLU A 12 2.64 -9.11 17.42
CA GLU A 12 1.69 -8.99 18.54
C GLU A 12 0.27 -9.53 18.25
N ASN A 13 0.17 -10.64 17.51
CA ASN A 13 -1.09 -11.27 17.11
C ASN A 13 -2.01 -10.38 16.24
N THR A 14 -1.45 -9.31 15.66
CA THR A 14 -2.13 -8.46 14.68
C THR A 14 -1.43 -8.57 13.34
N LYS A 15 -2.21 -8.65 12.26
CA LYS A 15 -1.69 -8.69 10.89
C LYS A 15 -1.87 -7.32 10.27
N ARG A 16 -0.75 -6.63 10.06
CA ARG A 16 -0.70 -5.25 9.56
C ARG A 16 -0.05 -5.24 8.19
N LEU A 17 -0.51 -4.35 7.32
CA LEU A 17 0.16 -4.10 6.04
C LEU A 17 0.93 -2.79 6.11
N TYR A 18 2.25 -2.87 6.11
CA TYR A 18 3.14 -1.71 6.18
C TYR A 18 3.59 -1.28 4.79
N ILE A 19 3.26 -0.06 4.38
CA ILE A 19 3.70 0.57 3.14
C ILE A 19 5.08 1.19 3.40
N MET A 20 6.13 0.45 3.02
CA MET A 20 7.51 0.89 3.23
C MET A 20 7.87 2.09 2.35
N THR A 21 7.46 2.03 1.08
CA THR A 21 7.72 3.10 0.12
C THR A 21 6.52 3.24 -0.81
N LEU A 22 6.14 4.49 -1.08
CA LEU A 22 5.17 4.83 -2.11
C LEU A 22 5.62 6.11 -2.79
N GLY A 23 5.83 6.05 -4.10
CA GLY A 23 6.29 7.22 -4.82
C GLY A 23 6.19 7.10 -6.32
N CYS A 24 6.20 8.26 -6.98
CA CYS A 24 6.33 8.39 -8.43
C CYS A 24 7.37 9.45 -8.75
N LEU A 25 7.98 9.36 -9.93
CA LEU A 25 8.95 10.38 -10.37
C LEU A 25 8.26 11.74 -10.46
N SER A 26 8.99 12.81 -10.13
CA SER A 26 8.46 14.18 -10.08
C SER A 26 7.63 14.59 -11.31
N PRO A 27 8.07 14.31 -12.56
CA PRO A 27 7.32 14.70 -13.75
C PRO A 27 5.94 14.02 -13.89
N TYR A 28 5.69 12.95 -13.13
CA TYR A 28 4.48 12.14 -13.21
C TYR A 28 3.58 12.29 -11.98
N ARG A 29 3.90 13.22 -11.08
CA ARG A 29 3.06 13.58 -9.92
C ARG A 29 1.78 14.26 -10.40
N ARG A 30 0.72 14.22 -9.56
CA ARG A 30 -0.61 14.81 -9.83
C ARG A 30 -1.36 14.25 -11.05
N LEU A 31 -0.90 13.13 -11.62
CA LEU A 31 -1.60 12.38 -12.68
C LEU A 31 -2.43 11.20 -12.14
N GLY A 32 -2.70 11.15 -10.84
CA GLY A 32 -3.48 10.08 -10.22
C GLY A 32 -2.73 8.75 -9.99
N ILE A 33 -1.45 8.64 -10.37
CA ILE A 33 -0.66 7.39 -10.22
C ILE A 33 -0.60 6.95 -8.74
N GLY A 34 -0.40 7.89 -7.81
CA GLY A 34 -0.42 7.60 -6.37
C GLY A 34 -1.75 7.02 -5.91
N THR A 35 -2.86 7.56 -6.40
CA THR A 35 -4.21 7.07 -6.10
C THR A 35 -4.39 5.63 -6.58
N VAL A 36 -3.94 5.31 -7.80
CA VAL A 36 -4.02 3.94 -8.34
C VAL A 36 -3.19 2.97 -7.50
N MET A 37 -1.98 3.38 -7.08
CA MET A 37 -1.12 2.54 -6.23
C MET A 37 -1.75 2.27 -4.85
N VAL A 38 -2.28 3.29 -4.18
CA VAL A 38 -2.97 3.12 -2.88
C VAL A 38 -4.23 2.28 -3.04
N GLN A 39 -5.03 2.51 -4.09
CA GLN A 39 -6.24 1.74 -4.34
C GLN A 39 -5.94 0.25 -4.58
N HIS A 40 -4.84 -0.06 -5.26
CA HIS A 40 -4.37 -1.44 -5.43
C HIS A 40 -4.10 -2.11 -4.08
N VAL A 41 -3.39 -1.43 -3.18
CA VAL A 41 -3.10 -1.91 -1.83
C VAL A 41 -4.38 -2.11 -1.00
N LEU A 42 -5.29 -1.13 -1.03
CA LEU A 42 -6.58 -1.22 -0.34
C LEU A 42 -7.42 -2.39 -0.84
N ASN A 43 -7.46 -2.60 -2.17
CA ASN A 43 -8.18 -3.73 -2.76
C ASN A 43 -7.56 -5.08 -2.39
N TYR A 44 -6.22 -5.15 -2.30
CA TYR A 44 -5.52 -6.34 -1.84
C TYR A 44 -5.91 -6.69 -0.39
N VAL A 45 -5.88 -5.70 0.51
CA VAL A 45 -6.27 -5.87 1.92
C VAL A 45 -7.73 -6.29 2.06
N LYS A 46 -8.63 -5.62 1.33
CA LYS A 46 -10.07 -5.94 1.33
C LYS A 46 -10.35 -7.36 0.84
N LYS A 47 -9.55 -7.87 -0.09
CA LYS A 47 -9.69 -9.23 -0.63
C LYS A 47 -9.15 -10.31 0.30
N ASP A 48 -8.06 -10.05 1.02
CA ASP A 48 -7.50 -10.99 2.02
C ASP A 48 -8.39 -11.02 3.27
N GLY A 49 -8.93 -9.87 3.71
CA GLY A 49 -9.88 -9.79 4.82
C GLY A 49 -9.29 -10.09 6.21
N SER A 50 -7.98 -10.33 6.27
CA SER A 50 -7.27 -10.77 7.48
C SER A 50 -6.32 -9.71 8.05
N PHE A 51 -6.34 -8.48 7.52
CA PHE A 51 -5.52 -7.38 8.05
C PHE A 51 -6.33 -6.50 9.01
N ASP A 52 -5.73 -6.20 10.15
CA ASP A 52 -6.32 -5.33 11.16
C ASP A 52 -6.14 -3.84 10.83
N SER A 53 -5.03 -3.49 10.16
CA SER A 53 -4.67 -2.09 9.86
C SER A 53 -3.60 -1.96 8.78
N ILE A 54 -3.52 -0.76 8.19
CA ILE A 54 -2.56 -0.38 7.14
C ILE A 54 -1.78 0.85 7.65
N PHE A 55 -0.46 0.81 7.52
CA PHE A 55 0.47 1.85 8.00
C PHE A 55 1.41 2.32 6.91
#